data_AF-A0A2V7HA26-F1
#
_entry.id   AF-A0A2V7HA26-F1
#
_cell.length_a   1.000
_cell.length_b   1.000
_cell.length_c   1.000
_cell.angle_alpha   90.00
_cell.angle_beta   90.00
_cell.angle_gamma   90.00
#
_symmetry.space_group_name_H-M   'P 1'
#
loop_
_entity.id
_entity.type
_entity.pdbx_description
1 polymer ?
#
loop_
_entity_poly.entity_id
_entity_poly.type
_entity_poly.pdbx_seq_one_letter_code
_entity_poly.pdbx_strand_id
1 'polypeptide(L)'
;MARPVAYPESIEPLVRFVEETAPEHIVARTHDRLAAGTPVRDMLLASGLAVVRSSDLPPGHHGGPLHPLSGLHAVRHIAARLPGEYARLPVIQNVAVANKHIHSPAMGPFILPEAQPVSEQDSVEATLEAFRTAAGRGVYHACDHYYLYLLERLSPMQVLEHLLHVAIPKNQIDDHYFLFPVFTWRALEYFGWDYARYLGRAPVRYVTRPTMPASLDDVDGLIAQFGLLERDLRFATGEDETASITALADAIGRCSKFSEVPGLLARALADGLSLEGAGEALSAGGSTLFLRSQTGNPMDVHINTGANTRRYLLRQPELSLRTKLRALLVWHTGPEVLMAQRMLAPDVQPEPERVAALRPRAQNDLLDDIEALIARLPVGERLPKGNLATWRSTDEVKQAAALAQQYANAGYAPEALIARLGKIACRDN
;
A
#
# COMPACT_ATOMS: atom_id res chain seq x y z
N MET A 1 -4.76 -34.74 -11.05
CA MET A 1 -5.21 -33.33 -10.86
C MET A 1 -4.55 -32.81 -9.60
N ALA A 2 -4.04 -31.58 -9.62
CA ALA A 2 -3.50 -30.93 -8.41
C ALA A 2 -4.65 -30.70 -7.41
N ARG A 3 -4.39 -30.90 -6.11
CA ARG A 3 -5.37 -30.63 -5.05
C ARG A 3 -5.37 -29.14 -4.71
N PRO A 4 -6.54 -28.50 -4.55
CA PRO A 4 -6.61 -27.14 -4.00
C PRO A 4 -6.00 -27.09 -2.61
N VAL A 5 -5.39 -25.96 -2.26
CA VAL A 5 -4.97 -25.74 -0.87
C VAL A 5 -6.18 -25.79 0.08
N ALA A 6 -6.06 -26.60 1.13
CA ALA A 6 -7.02 -26.65 2.22
C ALA A 6 -6.61 -25.67 3.34
N TYR A 7 -7.57 -24.90 3.84
CA TYR A 7 -7.38 -24.04 5.01
C TYR A 7 -7.88 -24.71 6.29
N PRO A 8 -7.50 -24.21 7.48
CA PRO A 8 -8.02 -24.73 8.74
C PRO A 8 -9.56 -24.75 8.78
N GLU A 9 -10.14 -25.80 9.37
CA GLU A 9 -11.60 -25.98 9.45
C GLU A 9 -12.33 -24.80 10.11
N SER A 10 -11.64 -24.07 11.01
CA SER A 10 -12.17 -22.90 11.69
C SER A 10 -12.45 -21.71 10.77
N ILE A 11 -11.75 -21.58 9.64
CA ILE A 11 -11.91 -20.46 8.70
C ILE A 11 -12.50 -20.87 7.36
N GLU A 12 -12.33 -22.12 6.95
CA GLU A 12 -12.77 -22.67 5.66
C GLU A 12 -14.25 -22.34 5.31
N PRO A 13 -15.24 -22.43 6.23
CA PRO A 13 -16.62 -22.05 5.91
C PRO A 13 -16.79 -20.57 5.50
N LEU A 14 -16.01 -19.66 6.10
CA LEU A 14 -16.03 -18.24 5.73
C LEU A 14 -15.29 -18.00 4.41
N VAL A 15 -14.23 -18.74 4.12
CA VAL A 15 -13.54 -18.68 2.82
C VAL A 15 -14.50 -19.08 1.70
N ARG A 16 -15.15 -20.24 1.84
CA ARG A 16 -16.15 -20.72 0.88
C ARG A 16 -17.33 -19.76 0.75
N PHE A 17 -17.74 -19.11 1.84
CA PHE A 17 -18.75 -18.06 1.77
C PHE A 17 -18.35 -16.94 0.78
N VAL A 18 -17.11 -16.46 0.82
CA VAL A 18 -16.63 -15.42 -0.11
C VAL A 18 -16.54 -15.94 -1.54
N GLU A 19 -16.15 -17.19 -1.73
CA GLU A 19 -15.98 -17.81 -3.05
C GLU A 19 -17.32 -18.16 -3.73
N GLU A 20 -18.27 -18.73 -2.98
CA GLU A 20 -19.47 -19.36 -3.53
C GLU A 20 -20.67 -18.40 -3.57
N THR A 21 -20.64 -17.30 -2.81
CA THR A 21 -21.71 -16.32 -2.87
C THR A 21 -21.67 -15.58 -4.20
N ALA A 22 -22.80 -15.55 -4.90
CA ALA A 22 -22.91 -14.84 -6.17
C ALA A 22 -22.66 -13.31 -5.99
N PRO A 23 -22.00 -12.64 -6.95
CA PRO A 23 -21.60 -11.23 -6.82
C PRO A 23 -22.73 -10.26 -6.46
N GLU A 24 -23.95 -10.49 -6.97
CA GLU A 24 -25.12 -9.66 -6.68
C GLU A 24 -25.62 -9.79 -5.23
N HIS A 25 -25.20 -10.84 -4.50
CA HIS A 25 -25.63 -11.10 -3.13
C HIS A 25 -24.52 -10.85 -2.08
N ILE A 26 -23.25 -10.70 -2.49
CA ILE A 26 -22.12 -10.69 -1.55
C ILE A 26 -22.19 -9.53 -0.55
N VAL A 27 -22.62 -8.35 -0.99
CA VAL A 27 -22.71 -7.15 -0.14
C VAL A 27 -23.70 -7.38 1.01
N ALA A 28 -24.95 -7.72 0.67
CA ALA A 28 -26.01 -7.96 1.65
C ALA A 28 -25.68 -9.15 2.57
N ARG A 29 -25.18 -10.26 2.02
CA ARG A 29 -24.84 -11.45 2.81
C ARG A 29 -23.66 -11.21 3.76
N THR A 30 -22.69 -10.39 3.36
CA THR A 30 -21.56 -10.01 4.22
C THR A 30 -22.03 -9.11 5.35
N HIS A 31 -22.91 -8.15 5.06
CA HIS A 31 -23.57 -7.34 6.07
C HIS A 31 -24.27 -8.22 7.11
N ASP A 32 -25.10 -9.17 6.68
CA ASP A 32 -25.86 -10.04 7.58
C ASP A 32 -24.95 -10.89 8.49
N ARG A 33 -23.83 -11.41 7.95
CA ARG A 33 -22.85 -12.16 8.75
C ARG A 33 -22.14 -11.31 9.79
N LEU A 34 -21.78 -10.06 9.44
CA LEU A 34 -21.17 -9.13 10.39
C LEU A 34 -22.19 -8.67 11.45
N ALA A 35 -23.44 -8.45 11.07
CA ALA A 35 -24.53 -8.13 11.99
C ALA A 35 -24.84 -9.29 12.94
N ALA A 36 -24.74 -10.53 12.47
CA ALA A 36 -24.90 -11.74 13.27
C ALA A 36 -23.69 -12.06 14.19
N GLY A 37 -22.65 -11.22 14.18
CA GLY A 37 -21.52 -11.32 15.10
C GLY A 37 -20.28 -12.03 14.56
N THR A 38 -20.18 -12.30 13.26
CA THR A 38 -18.91 -12.77 12.66
C THR A 38 -17.81 -11.74 12.95
N PRO A 39 -16.67 -12.12 13.53
CA PRO A 39 -15.59 -11.17 13.81
C PRO A 39 -15.05 -10.52 12.54
N VAL A 40 -14.80 -9.20 12.57
CA VAL A 40 -14.19 -8.44 11.46
C VAL A 40 -12.86 -9.07 11.04
N ARG A 41 -12.05 -9.52 12.01
CA ARG A 41 -10.79 -10.22 11.76
C ARG A 41 -10.99 -11.44 10.88
N ASP A 42 -11.97 -12.28 11.19
CA ASP A 42 -12.18 -13.55 10.50
C ASP A 42 -12.77 -13.31 9.10
N MET A 43 -13.68 -12.34 8.94
CA MET A 43 -14.20 -11.97 7.62
C MET A 43 -13.10 -11.42 6.70
N LEU A 44 -12.22 -10.57 7.23
CA LEU A 44 -11.07 -10.04 6.47
C LEU A 44 -10.08 -11.14 6.09
N LEU A 45 -9.72 -12.00 7.04
CA LEU A 45 -8.85 -13.16 6.78
C LEU A 45 -9.45 -14.08 5.71
N ALA A 46 -10.74 -14.40 5.83
CA ALA A 46 -11.44 -15.23 4.87
C ALA A 46 -11.42 -14.61 3.47
N SER A 47 -11.62 -13.29 3.33
CA SER A 47 -11.54 -12.61 2.04
C SER A 47 -10.15 -12.67 1.41
N GLY A 48 -9.09 -12.54 2.22
CA GLY A 48 -7.70 -12.67 1.77
C GLY A 48 -7.36 -14.10 1.33
N LEU A 49 -7.79 -15.11 2.10
CA LEU A 49 -7.59 -16.52 1.75
C LEU A 49 -8.38 -16.90 0.48
N ALA A 50 -9.63 -16.46 0.37
CA ALA A 50 -10.49 -16.73 -0.79
C ALA A 50 -9.87 -16.20 -2.08
N VAL A 51 -9.42 -14.94 -2.10
CA VAL A 51 -8.81 -14.37 -3.31
C VAL A 51 -7.49 -15.08 -3.65
N VAL A 52 -6.67 -15.42 -2.65
CA VAL A 52 -5.42 -16.17 -2.85
C VAL A 52 -5.67 -17.57 -3.42
N ARG A 53 -6.73 -18.25 -2.99
CA ARG A 53 -7.09 -19.58 -3.49
C ARG A 53 -7.65 -19.53 -4.90
N SER A 54 -8.51 -18.55 -5.17
CA SER A 54 -9.50 -18.64 -6.24
C SER A 54 -9.32 -17.61 -7.36
N SER A 55 -8.25 -16.82 -7.33
CA SER A 55 -7.88 -15.92 -8.41
C SER A 55 -6.44 -16.13 -8.90
N ASP A 56 -6.28 -16.11 -10.22
CA ASP A 56 -4.99 -16.09 -10.90
C ASP A 56 -4.50 -14.66 -11.08
N LEU A 57 -3.22 -14.54 -11.39
CA LEU A 57 -2.57 -13.31 -11.78
C LEU A 57 -2.46 -13.33 -13.31
N PRO A 58 -3.37 -12.71 -14.06
CA PRO A 58 -3.23 -12.65 -15.52
C PRO A 58 -2.03 -11.77 -15.93
N PRO A 59 -1.35 -12.10 -17.04
CA PRO A 59 -0.34 -11.22 -17.64
C PRO A 59 -0.92 -9.84 -17.98
N GLY A 60 -0.15 -8.77 -17.77
CA GLY A 60 -0.57 -7.40 -18.10
C GLY A 60 -1.52 -6.74 -17.10
N HIS A 61 -1.92 -7.44 -16.04
CA HIS A 61 -2.70 -6.85 -14.95
C HIS A 61 -1.77 -6.33 -13.84
N HIS A 62 -1.99 -5.09 -13.41
CA HIS A 62 -1.32 -4.44 -12.26
C HIS A 62 -1.71 -5.04 -10.89
N GLY A 63 -1.95 -6.36 -10.83
CA GLY A 63 -2.19 -7.09 -9.58
C GLY A 63 -3.57 -6.93 -8.97
N GLY A 64 -4.62 -6.81 -9.79
CA GLY A 64 -6.03 -6.71 -9.36
C GLY A 64 -6.37 -7.59 -8.17
N PRO A 65 -6.16 -8.92 -8.25
CA PRO A 65 -6.52 -9.82 -7.16
C PRO A 65 -5.70 -9.66 -5.87
N LEU A 66 -4.56 -8.96 -5.89
CA LEU A 66 -3.78 -8.64 -4.68
C LEU A 66 -4.23 -7.35 -4.00
N HIS A 67 -5.07 -6.53 -4.63
CA HIS A 67 -5.65 -5.35 -3.98
C HIS A 67 -6.46 -5.69 -2.72
N PRO A 68 -7.41 -6.65 -2.73
CA PRO A 68 -8.13 -7.04 -1.52
C PRO A 68 -7.26 -7.73 -0.46
N LEU A 69 -6.06 -8.20 -0.82
CA LEU A 69 -5.06 -8.73 0.12
C LEU A 69 -4.20 -7.62 0.74
N SER A 70 -3.65 -6.74 -0.09
CA SER A 70 -2.80 -5.62 0.34
C SER A 70 -3.58 -4.53 1.06
N GLY A 71 -4.87 -4.39 0.76
CA GLY A 71 -5.79 -3.47 1.44
C GLY A 71 -6.12 -3.86 2.89
N LEU A 72 -5.93 -5.12 3.30
CA LEU A 72 -6.39 -5.64 4.60
C LEU A 72 -5.87 -4.82 5.79
N HIS A 73 -4.62 -4.36 5.73
CA HIS A 73 -4.04 -3.52 6.78
C HIS A 73 -4.77 -2.16 6.89
N ALA A 74 -5.05 -1.50 5.78
CA ALA A 74 -5.77 -0.23 5.78
C ALA A 74 -7.24 -0.43 6.19
N VAL A 75 -7.89 -1.47 5.66
CA VAL A 75 -9.29 -1.79 5.93
C VAL A 75 -9.53 -2.05 7.42
N ARG A 76 -8.69 -2.84 8.11
CA ARG A 76 -8.84 -3.04 9.57
C ARG A 76 -8.75 -1.74 10.35
N HIS A 77 -7.89 -0.83 9.90
CA HIS A 77 -7.58 0.42 10.58
C HIS A 77 -8.69 1.45 10.37
N ILE A 78 -9.29 1.49 9.20
CA ILE A 78 -10.47 2.31 8.93
C ILE A 78 -11.68 1.74 9.69
N ALA A 79 -11.91 0.43 9.63
CA ALA A 79 -12.99 -0.23 10.35
C ALA A 79 -12.96 0.03 11.87
N ALA A 80 -11.77 0.00 12.48
CA ALA A 80 -11.59 0.29 13.91
C ALA A 80 -11.81 1.77 14.28
N ARG A 81 -11.68 2.70 13.32
CA ARG A 81 -11.87 4.14 13.55
C ARG A 81 -13.30 4.60 13.32
N LEU A 82 -14.06 3.89 12.49
CA LEU A 82 -15.42 4.30 12.14
C LEU A 82 -16.43 3.84 13.22
N PRO A 83 -17.42 4.68 13.57
CA PRO A 83 -18.40 4.33 14.59
C PRO A 83 -19.57 3.52 14.03
N GLY A 84 -20.18 2.69 14.89
CA GLY A 84 -21.46 2.02 14.61
C GLY A 84 -21.43 1.16 13.35
N GLU A 85 -22.45 1.28 12.51
CA GLU A 85 -22.58 0.49 11.28
C GLU A 85 -21.50 0.83 10.23
N TYR A 86 -20.96 2.05 10.25
CA TYR A 86 -19.88 2.46 9.34
C TYR A 86 -18.60 1.64 9.53
N ALA A 87 -18.37 1.08 10.73
CA ALA A 87 -17.25 0.19 10.99
C ALA A 87 -17.22 -1.05 10.08
N ARG A 88 -18.40 -1.49 9.60
CA ARG A 88 -18.56 -2.70 8.77
C ARG A 88 -18.33 -2.42 7.29
N LEU A 89 -18.58 -1.19 6.82
CA LEU A 89 -18.53 -0.85 5.40
C LEU A 89 -17.16 -1.12 4.74
N PRO A 90 -16.00 -0.74 5.32
CA PRO A 90 -14.71 -1.08 4.73
C PRO A 90 -14.52 -2.59 4.53
N VAL A 91 -15.03 -3.40 5.47
CA VAL A 91 -14.95 -4.86 5.44
C VAL A 91 -15.83 -5.41 4.33
N ILE A 92 -17.07 -4.92 4.22
CA ILE A 92 -18.01 -5.30 3.17
C ILE A 92 -17.45 -4.97 1.79
N GLN A 93 -16.90 -3.77 1.61
CA GLN A 93 -16.26 -3.35 0.35
C GLN A 93 -15.08 -4.26 0.00
N ASN A 94 -14.21 -4.59 0.96
CA ASN A 94 -13.08 -5.49 0.71
C ASN A 94 -13.54 -6.89 0.29
N VAL A 95 -14.55 -7.45 0.97
CA VAL A 95 -15.12 -8.75 0.63
C VAL A 95 -15.76 -8.73 -0.76
N ALA A 96 -16.48 -7.66 -1.10
CA ALA A 96 -17.08 -7.49 -2.43
C ALA A 96 -16.01 -7.40 -3.53
N VAL A 97 -14.90 -6.70 -3.29
CA VAL A 97 -13.76 -6.64 -4.23
C VAL A 97 -13.10 -8.01 -4.39
N ALA A 98 -12.86 -8.74 -3.29
CA ALA A 98 -12.32 -10.10 -3.34
C ALA A 98 -13.23 -11.03 -4.17
N ASN A 99 -14.53 -11.03 -3.88
CA ASN A 99 -15.53 -11.79 -4.61
C ASN A 99 -15.58 -11.40 -6.10
N LYS A 100 -15.57 -10.10 -6.43
CA LYS A 100 -15.51 -9.62 -7.81
C LYS A 100 -14.31 -10.17 -8.58
N HIS A 101 -13.13 -10.27 -7.95
CA HIS A 101 -11.95 -10.83 -8.60
C HIS A 101 -12.05 -12.34 -8.81
N ILE A 102 -12.59 -13.08 -7.84
CA ILE A 102 -12.82 -14.53 -7.93
C ILE A 102 -13.79 -14.88 -9.06
N HIS A 103 -14.84 -14.08 -9.25
CA HIS A 103 -15.88 -14.28 -10.27
C HIS A 103 -15.59 -13.59 -11.61
N SER A 104 -14.46 -12.89 -11.74
CA SER A 104 -14.10 -12.20 -12.98
C SER A 104 -13.51 -13.18 -13.99
N PRO A 105 -13.97 -13.20 -15.26
CA PRO A 105 -13.42 -14.09 -16.29
C PRO A 105 -11.96 -13.81 -16.63
N ALA A 106 -11.41 -12.66 -16.22
CA ALA A 106 -10.01 -12.32 -16.43
C ALA A 106 -9.08 -12.91 -15.35
N MET A 107 -9.62 -13.29 -14.19
CA MET A 107 -8.84 -13.63 -13.00
C MET A 107 -9.28 -14.96 -12.37
N GLY A 108 -10.55 -15.35 -12.49
CA GLY A 108 -11.07 -16.63 -12.02
C GLY A 108 -11.95 -17.32 -13.07
N PRO A 109 -12.31 -18.59 -12.84
CA PRO A 109 -11.92 -19.41 -11.69
C PRO A 109 -10.46 -19.85 -11.78
N PHE A 110 -9.75 -19.78 -10.65
CA PHE A 110 -8.40 -20.30 -10.48
C PHE A 110 -8.35 -21.23 -9.27
N ILE A 111 -7.31 -22.07 -9.18
CA ILE A 111 -7.05 -22.90 -8.00
C ILE A 111 -5.57 -22.78 -7.66
N LEU A 112 -5.27 -22.25 -6.47
CA LEU A 112 -3.94 -22.33 -5.88
C LEU A 112 -3.67 -23.79 -5.45
N PRO A 113 -2.74 -24.50 -6.12
CA PRO A 113 -2.46 -25.88 -5.78
C PRO A 113 -1.74 -25.98 -4.44
N GLU A 114 -1.94 -27.10 -3.74
CA GLU A 114 -1.04 -27.53 -2.67
C GLU A 114 0.41 -27.59 -3.18
N ALA A 115 1.33 -27.13 -2.35
CA ALA A 115 2.76 -27.17 -2.60
C ALA A 115 3.45 -27.65 -1.31
N GLN A 116 4.49 -28.47 -1.48
CA GLN A 116 5.35 -28.93 -0.39
C GLN A 116 6.62 -28.06 -0.33
N PRO A 117 7.21 -27.84 0.84
CA PRO A 117 8.53 -27.20 0.93
C PRO A 117 9.56 -28.02 0.13
N VAL A 118 10.38 -27.35 -0.67
CA VAL A 118 11.52 -27.96 -1.39
C VAL A 118 12.75 -27.10 -1.13
N SER A 119 13.91 -27.73 -1.03
CA SER A 119 15.19 -27.08 -0.85
C SER A 119 16.26 -27.62 -1.77
N GLU A 120 17.29 -26.81 -1.95
CA GLU A 120 18.56 -27.26 -2.50
C GLU A 120 19.44 -27.73 -1.35
N GLN A 121 19.79 -29.02 -1.35
CA GLN A 121 20.74 -29.63 -0.41
C GLN A 121 20.38 -29.46 1.08
N ASP A 122 19.11 -29.19 1.39
CA ASP A 122 18.65 -28.80 2.73
C ASP A 122 19.45 -27.61 3.33
N SER A 123 19.90 -26.69 2.49
CA SER A 123 20.59 -25.45 2.87
C SER A 123 19.71 -24.24 2.61
N VAL A 124 19.63 -23.34 3.61
CA VAL A 124 18.98 -22.04 3.48
C VAL A 124 19.66 -21.21 2.39
N GLU A 125 20.99 -21.16 2.38
CA GLU A 125 21.79 -20.37 1.44
C GLU A 125 21.62 -20.85 -0.01
N ALA A 126 21.74 -22.17 -0.23
CA ALA A 126 21.55 -22.76 -1.56
C ALA A 126 20.11 -22.58 -2.06
N THR A 127 19.12 -22.74 -1.17
CA THR A 127 17.71 -22.54 -1.49
C THR A 127 17.40 -21.07 -1.79
N LEU A 128 18.01 -20.12 -1.09
CA LEU A 128 17.87 -18.70 -1.39
C LEU A 128 18.43 -18.32 -2.76
N GLU A 129 19.55 -18.94 -3.16
CA GLU A 129 20.12 -18.74 -4.49
C GLU A 129 19.23 -19.30 -5.60
N ALA A 130 18.69 -20.51 -5.38
CA ALA A 130 17.72 -21.11 -6.29
C ALA A 130 16.41 -20.29 -6.36
N PHE A 131 15.92 -19.78 -5.24
CA PHE A 131 14.78 -18.87 -5.17
C PHE A 131 15.03 -17.60 -6.00
N ARG A 132 16.17 -16.92 -5.83
CA ARG A 132 16.51 -15.72 -6.61
C ARG A 132 16.60 -16.03 -8.10
N THR A 133 17.24 -17.14 -8.46
CA THR A 133 17.35 -17.58 -9.86
C THR A 133 15.98 -17.87 -10.46
N ALA A 134 15.12 -18.59 -9.74
CA ALA A 134 13.76 -18.91 -10.18
C ALA A 134 12.90 -17.64 -10.31
N ALA A 135 12.98 -16.72 -9.34
CA ALA A 135 12.26 -15.46 -9.37
C ALA A 135 12.72 -14.56 -10.54
N GLY A 136 14.03 -14.52 -10.81
CA GLY A 136 14.58 -13.82 -11.98
C GLY A 136 14.18 -14.45 -13.31
N ARG A 137 13.83 -15.74 -13.35
CA ARG A 137 13.33 -16.44 -14.55
C ARG A 137 11.81 -16.49 -14.65
N GLY A 138 11.08 -15.94 -13.67
CA GLY A 138 9.62 -15.96 -13.65
C GLY A 138 9.02 -17.32 -13.32
N VAL A 139 9.79 -18.23 -12.73
CA VAL A 139 9.37 -19.60 -12.39
C VAL A 139 8.64 -19.59 -11.04
N TYR A 140 7.44 -19.02 -11.04
CA TYR A 140 6.65 -18.77 -9.82
C TYR A 140 6.24 -20.06 -9.08
N HIS A 141 6.06 -21.18 -9.79
CA HIS A 141 5.79 -22.47 -9.15
C HIS A 141 6.97 -22.94 -8.28
N ALA A 142 8.21 -22.85 -8.79
CA ALA A 142 9.40 -23.20 -7.98
C ALA A 142 9.54 -22.24 -6.78
N CYS A 143 9.25 -20.95 -6.99
CA CYS A 143 9.30 -19.96 -5.92
C CYS A 143 8.31 -20.26 -4.78
N ASP A 144 7.13 -20.81 -5.04
CA ASP A 144 6.22 -21.28 -3.98
C ASP A 144 6.89 -22.33 -3.08
N HIS A 145 7.52 -23.34 -3.69
CA HIS A 145 8.12 -24.45 -2.96
C HIS A 145 9.32 -23.98 -2.11
N TYR A 146 10.19 -23.16 -2.69
CA TYR A 146 11.32 -22.57 -1.97
C TYR A 146 10.84 -21.62 -0.86
N TYR A 147 9.81 -20.80 -1.12
CA TYR A 147 9.22 -19.92 -0.12
C TYR A 147 8.71 -20.70 1.09
N LEU A 148 8.00 -21.80 0.88
CA LEU A 148 7.49 -22.64 1.97
C LEU A 148 8.63 -23.24 2.80
N TYR A 149 9.70 -23.70 2.17
CA TYR A 149 10.89 -24.20 2.88
C TYR A 149 11.57 -23.10 3.71
N LEU A 150 11.72 -21.90 3.13
CA LEU A 150 12.35 -20.77 3.81
C LEU A 150 11.52 -20.30 5.01
N LEU A 151 10.19 -20.33 4.90
CA LEU A 151 9.27 -19.98 5.98
C LEU A 151 9.39 -20.91 7.21
N GLU A 152 9.84 -22.15 7.03
CA GLU A 152 10.08 -23.10 8.13
C GLU A 152 11.40 -22.85 8.88
N ARG A 153 12.33 -22.09 8.30
CA ARG A 153 13.71 -21.95 8.79
C ARG A 153 14.13 -20.51 9.10
N LEU A 154 13.42 -19.55 8.54
CA LEU A 154 13.68 -18.13 8.71
C LEU A 154 12.52 -17.46 9.45
N SER A 155 12.82 -16.38 10.17
CA SER A 155 11.78 -15.50 10.69
C SER A 155 10.96 -14.90 9.55
N PRO A 156 9.71 -14.48 9.79
CA PRO A 156 8.93 -13.77 8.78
C PRO A 156 9.65 -12.56 8.20
N MET A 157 10.39 -11.80 9.00
CA MET A 157 11.13 -10.62 8.51
C MET A 157 12.35 -11.01 7.68
N GLN A 158 13.05 -12.09 8.02
CA GLN A 158 14.14 -12.61 7.18
C GLN A 158 13.63 -13.10 5.82
N VAL A 159 12.45 -13.73 5.76
CA VAL A 159 11.82 -14.07 4.48
C VAL A 159 11.47 -12.81 3.68
N LEU A 160 10.94 -11.77 4.34
CA LEU A 160 10.65 -10.48 3.69
C LEU A 160 11.92 -9.80 3.16
N GLU A 161 13.02 -9.79 3.91
CA GLU A 161 14.32 -9.25 3.47
C GLU A 161 14.72 -9.85 2.11
N HIS A 162 14.66 -11.17 1.99
CA HIS A 162 15.01 -11.85 0.75
C HIS A 162 14.02 -11.60 -0.39
N LEU A 163 12.74 -11.46 -0.07
CA LEU A 163 11.73 -11.06 -1.05
C LEU A 163 11.96 -9.62 -1.55
N LEU A 164 12.38 -8.72 -0.65
CA LEU A 164 12.68 -7.31 -0.96
C LEU A 164 13.90 -7.14 -1.87
N HIS A 165 14.88 -8.05 -1.82
CA HIS A 165 15.98 -8.07 -2.79
C HIS A 165 15.49 -8.22 -4.24
N VAL A 166 14.34 -8.89 -4.44
CA VAL A 166 13.70 -9.02 -5.76
C VAL A 166 12.72 -7.87 -6.01
N ALA A 167 11.97 -7.46 -4.99
CA ALA A 167 10.88 -6.50 -5.12
C ALA A 167 11.33 -5.04 -5.27
N ILE A 168 12.35 -4.60 -4.53
CA ILE A 168 12.81 -3.19 -4.53
C ILE A 168 13.23 -2.73 -5.94
N PRO A 169 14.09 -3.45 -6.69
CA PRO A 169 14.43 -3.08 -8.07
C PRO A 169 13.21 -2.97 -9.00
N LYS A 170 12.15 -3.74 -8.72
CA LYS A 170 10.95 -3.82 -9.55
C LYS A 170 9.94 -2.72 -9.27
N ASN A 171 10.13 -1.94 -8.19
CA ASN A 171 9.35 -0.72 -7.94
C ASN A 171 9.39 0.24 -9.14
N GLN A 172 10.48 0.23 -9.92
CA GLN A 172 10.64 1.05 -11.13
C GLN A 172 9.70 0.63 -12.29
N ILE A 173 9.21 -0.61 -12.26
CA ILE A 173 8.38 -1.19 -13.32
C ILE A 173 6.91 -1.10 -12.97
N ASP A 174 6.61 -1.35 -11.70
CA ASP A 174 5.28 -1.24 -11.11
C ASP A 174 5.45 -1.10 -9.59
N ASP A 175 4.86 -0.05 -9.00
CA ASP A 175 4.83 0.18 -7.55
C ASP A 175 4.41 -1.08 -6.79
N HIS A 176 3.46 -1.83 -7.34
CA HIS A 176 2.83 -2.97 -6.69
C HIS A 176 3.80 -4.13 -6.40
N TYR A 177 4.89 -4.26 -7.16
CA TYR A 177 5.92 -5.28 -6.86
C TYR A 177 6.55 -5.07 -5.50
N PHE A 178 6.70 -3.82 -5.09
CA PHE A 178 7.17 -3.46 -3.76
C PHE A 178 6.03 -3.42 -2.74
N LEU A 179 4.88 -2.85 -3.11
CA LEU A 179 3.77 -2.64 -2.17
C LEU A 179 3.15 -3.94 -1.66
N PHE A 180 2.86 -4.90 -2.55
CA PHE A 180 2.12 -6.10 -2.16
C PHE A 180 2.84 -7.00 -1.16
N PRO A 181 4.14 -7.32 -1.30
CA PRO A 181 4.88 -8.01 -0.24
C PRO A 181 4.75 -7.31 1.10
N VAL A 182 5.04 -6.01 1.15
CA VAL A 182 5.09 -5.27 2.41
C VAL A 182 3.72 -5.19 3.07
N PHE A 183 2.66 -4.90 2.31
CA PHE A 183 1.30 -4.85 2.86
C PHE A 183 0.79 -6.23 3.29
N THR A 184 1.15 -7.30 2.57
CA THR A 184 0.79 -8.67 2.97
C THR A 184 1.44 -9.04 4.30
N TRP A 185 2.71 -8.67 4.52
CA TRP A 185 3.39 -8.87 5.80
C TRP A 185 2.73 -8.08 6.94
N ARG A 186 2.35 -6.83 6.69
CA ARG A 186 1.58 -6.02 7.67
C ARG A 186 0.18 -6.55 7.96
N ALA A 187 -0.41 -7.31 7.04
CA ALA A 187 -1.65 -8.03 7.26
C ALA A 187 -1.40 -9.29 8.11
N LEU A 188 -0.30 -10.01 7.87
CA LEU A 188 0.08 -11.19 8.64
C LEU A 188 0.40 -10.88 10.10
N GLU A 189 0.96 -9.71 10.42
CA GLU A 189 1.09 -9.23 11.82
C GLU A 189 -0.23 -9.20 12.58
N TYR A 190 -1.36 -9.06 11.87
CA TYR A 190 -2.70 -9.05 12.46
C TYR A 190 -3.35 -10.43 12.52
N PHE A 191 -3.17 -11.22 11.47
CA PHE A 191 -3.82 -12.52 11.32
C PHE A 191 -3.03 -13.66 11.97
N GLY A 192 -1.73 -13.46 12.18
CA GLY A 192 -0.80 -14.48 12.66
C GLY A 192 0.03 -15.07 11.54
N TRP A 193 1.26 -15.42 11.87
CA TRP A 193 2.27 -15.92 10.92
C TRP A 193 1.97 -17.33 10.40
N ASP A 194 1.10 -18.10 11.07
CA ASP A 194 0.62 -19.40 10.56
C ASP A 194 -0.05 -19.29 9.19
N TYR A 195 -0.63 -18.12 8.88
CA TYR A 195 -1.23 -17.87 7.57
C TYR A 195 -0.24 -17.43 6.50
N ALA A 196 1.04 -17.23 6.84
CA ALA A 196 2.06 -16.80 5.87
C ALA A 196 2.27 -17.85 4.78
N ARG A 197 2.16 -19.15 5.10
CA ARG A 197 2.22 -20.26 4.12
C ARG A 197 1.13 -20.18 3.04
N TYR A 198 0.07 -19.42 3.29
CA TYR A 198 -1.03 -19.22 2.36
C TYR A 198 -0.95 -17.83 1.73
N LEU A 199 -1.11 -16.77 2.53
CA LEU A 199 -1.23 -15.40 2.05
C LEU A 199 0.05 -14.90 1.36
N GLY A 200 1.23 -15.30 1.85
CA GLY A 200 2.51 -14.87 1.28
C GLY A 200 2.81 -15.45 -0.10
N ARG A 201 2.13 -16.51 -0.53
CA ARG A 201 2.32 -17.10 -1.86
C ARG A 201 1.88 -16.16 -2.98
N ALA A 202 0.82 -15.37 -2.77
CA ALA A 202 0.35 -14.42 -3.78
C ALA A 202 1.39 -13.32 -4.11
N PRO A 203 1.93 -12.55 -3.15
CA PRO A 203 2.98 -11.58 -3.45
C PRO A 203 4.26 -12.25 -3.94
N VAL A 204 4.63 -13.45 -3.47
CA VAL A 204 5.78 -14.22 -4.02
C VAL A 204 5.60 -14.46 -5.51
N ARG A 205 4.46 -15.02 -5.93
CA ARG A 205 4.14 -15.24 -7.35
C ARG A 205 4.04 -13.96 -8.15
N TYR A 206 3.59 -12.86 -7.54
CA TYR A 206 3.53 -11.58 -8.21
C TYR A 206 4.93 -11.03 -8.48
N VAL A 207 5.81 -10.99 -7.47
CA VAL A 207 7.17 -10.44 -7.64
C VAL A 207 8.11 -11.31 -8.43
N THR A 208 7.77 -12.56 -8.79
CA THR A 208 8.55 -13.28 -9.81
C THR A 208 8.37 -12.67 -11.21
N ARG A 209 7.42 -11.76 -11.38
CA ARG A 209 7.19 -11.01 -12.62
C ARG A 209 7.79 -9.61 -12.44
N PRO A 210 8.22 -8.92 -13.50
CA PRO A 210 8.88 -9.42 -14.71
C PRO A 210 10.26 -10.04 -14.42
N THR A 211 10.90 -10.65 -15.42
CA THR A 211 12.18 -11.39 -15.26
C THR A 211 13.43 -10.49 -15.19
N MET A 212 13.33 -9.24 -15.64
CA MET A 212 14.46 -8.31 -15.72
C MET A 212 14.20 -7.06 -14.86
N PRO A 213 14.64 -7.06 -13.59
CA PRO A 213 14.57 -5.84 -12.77
C PRO A 213 15.50 -4.75 -13.32
N ALA A 214 15.16 -3.49 -13.06
CA ALA A 214 16.03 -2.36 -13.34
C ALA A 214 17.24 -2.34 -12.38
N SER A 215 18.34 -1.70 -12.81
CA SER A 215 19.52 -1.54 -11.95
C SER A 215 19.23 -0.60 -10.76
N LEU A 216 19.97 -0.78 -9.68
CA LEU A 216 19.98 0.10 -8.51
C LEU A 216 21.28 0.92 -8.40
N ASP A 217 22.10 0.95 -9.45
CA ASP A 217 23.43 1.61 -9.43
C ASP A 217 23.35 3.08 -9.00
N ASP A 218 22.35 3.84 -9.45
CA ASP A 218 22.18 5.25 -9.06
C ASP A 218 21.90 5.39 -7.55
N VAL A 219 21.10 4.47 -7.00
CA VAL A 219 20.76 4.44 -5.57
C VAL A 219 21.94 4.00 -4.73
N ASP A 220 22.66 2.97 -5.17
CA ASP A 220 23.87 2.51 -4.50
C ASP A 220 24.98 3.56 -4.58
N GLY A 221 25.06 4.30 -5.68
CA GLY A 221 25.94 5.45 -5.85
C GLY A 221 25.64 6.56 -4.85
N LEU A 222 24.36 6.89 -4.61
CA LEU A 222 23.96 7.84 -3.55
C LEU A 222 24.32 7.33 -2.16
N ILE A 223 24.08 6.05 -1.87
CA ILE A 223 24.44 5.43 -0.59
C ILE A 223 25.95 5.56 -0.34
N ALA A 224 26.77 5.25 -1.34
CA ALA A 224 28.22 5.35 -1.26
C ALA A 224 28.71 6.80 -1.16
N GLN A 225 28.14 7.71 -1.96
CA GLN A 225 28.50 9.14 -1.96
C GLN A 225 28.35 9.77 -0.57
N PHE A 226 27.30 9.40 0.16
CA PHE A 226 27.02 9.93 1.49
C PHE A 226 27.56 9.04 2.63
N GLY A 227 28.18 7.90 2.32
CA GLY A 227 28.74 6.96 3.30
C GLY A 227 27.68 6.36 4.23
N LEU A 228 26.46 6.14 3.74
CA LEU A 228 25.30 5.81 4.60
C LEU A 228 25.38 4.42 5.24
N LEU A 229 26.25 3.53 4.75
CA LEU A 229 26.46 2.20 5.34
C LEU A 229 27.60 2.18 6.36
N GLU A 230 28.51 3.16 6.28
CA GLU A 230 29.70 3.29 7.13
C GLU A 230 29.45 4.20 8.34
N ARG A 231 28.33 4.92 8.34
CA ARG A 231 27.91 5.82 9.41
C ARG A 231 27.09 5.11 10.48
N ASP A 232 27.21 5.58 11.72
CA ASP A 232 26.28 5.24 12.79
C ASP A 232 25.00 6.07 12.63
N LEU A 233 24.04 5.55 11.86
CA LEU A 233 22.77 6.22 11.61
C LEU A 233 21.81 5.99 12.77
N ARG A 234 21.17 7.06 13.23
CA ARG A 234 20.05 6.98 14.17
C ARG A 234 18.86 6.28 13.48
N PHE A 235 18.27 5.30 14.14
CA PHE A 235 17.08 4.61 13.60
C PHE A 235 15.79 5.33 13.99
N ALA A 236 15.56 5.50 15.29
CA ALA A 236 14.33 6.05 15.83
C ALA A 236 14.34 7.58 15.86
N THR A 237 13.20 8.18 15.51
CA THR A 237 13.02 9.63 15.54
C THR A 237 12.93 10.17 16.97
N GLY A 238 13.10 11.48 17.17
CA GLY A 238 12.82 12.15 18.44
C GLY A 238 12.40 13.61 18.28
N GLU A 239 11.97 14.24 19.37
CA GLU A 239 11.46 15.61 19.37
C GLU A 239 12.48 16.62 18.81
N ASP A 240 13.77 16.34 19.03
CA ASP A 240 14.91 17.13 18.54
C ASP A 240 15.00 17.21 17.02
N GLU A 241 14.36 16.28 16.30
CA GLU A 241 14.41 16.21 14.84
C GLU A 241 13.25 16.97 14.17
N THR A 242 12.24 17.43 14.93
CA THR A 242 11.01 18.02 14.39
C THR A 242 11.28 19.11 13.35
N ALA A 243 12.17 20.06 13.64
CA ALA A 243 12.50 21.15 12.73
C ALA A 243 13.18 20.65 11.45
N SER A 244 14.09 19.68 11.55
CA SER A 244 14.80 19.08 10.41
C SER A 244 13.85 18.23 9.54
N ILE A 245 12.93 17.49 10.17
CA ILE A 245 11.89 16.73 9.49
C ILE A 245 10.98 17.68 8.71
N THR A 246 10.52 18.77 9.33
CA THR A 246 9.68 19.79 8.66
C THR A 246 10.43 20.43 7.50
N ALA A 247 11.69 20.84 7.69
CA ALA A 247 12.49 21.46 6.63
C ALA A 247 12.68 20.52 5.42
N LEU A 248 12.93 19.23 5.68
CA LEU A 248 13.05 18.22 4.62
C LEU A 248 11.70 17.94 3.95
N ALA A 249 10.61 17.84 4.72
CA ALA A 249 9.27 17.67 4.18
C ALA A 249 8.88 18.83 3.24
N ASP A 250 9.17 20.07 3.64
CA ASP A 250 8.94 21.27 2.83
C ASP A 250 9.79 21.26 1.55
N ALA A 251 11.05 20.83 1.64
CA ALA A 251 11.91 20.68 0.48
C ALA A 251 11.34 19.65 -0.51
N ILE A 252 10.94 18.47 -0.02
CA ILE A 252 10.31 17.41 -0.83
C ILE A 252 9.00 17.91 -1.44
N GLY A 253 8.15 18.58 -0.66
CA GLY A 253 6.86 19.12 -1.10
C GLY A 253 6.97 20.17 -2.22
N ARG A 254 8.12 20.83 -2.35
CA ARG A 254 8.43 21.81 -3.40
C ARG A 254 9.12 21.21 -4.63
N CYS A 255 9.51 19.94 -4.62
CA CYS A 255 10.13 19.31 -5.78
C CYS A 255 9.16 19.27 -6.97
N SER A 256 9.67 19.61 -8.16
CA SER A 256 8.98 19.39 -9.43
C SER A 256 9.55 18.20 -10.20
N LYS A 257 10.72 17.70 -9.78
CA LYS A 257 11.35 16.48 -10.28
C LYS A 257 11.55 15.54 -9.10
N PHE A 258 10.80 14.46 -9.05
CA PHE A 258 10.84 13.49 -7.95
C PHE A 258 12.17 12.75 -7.87
N SER A 259 12.94 12.70 -8.96
CA SER A 259 14.32 12.20 -8.97
C SER A 259 15.29 13.01 -8.10
N GLU A 260 14.90 14.21 -7.63
CA GLU A 260 15.70 15.00 -6.67
C GLU A 260 15.53 14.52 -5.22
N VAL A 261 14.39 13.88 -4.90
CA VAL A 261 14.02 13.46 -3.54
C VAL A 261 15.04 12.48 -2.91
N PRO A 262 15.58 11.46 -3.62
CA PRO A 262 16.60 10.58 -3.05
C PRO A 262 17.85 11.33 -2.58
N GLY A 263 18.28 12.37 -3.31
CA GLY A 263 19.43 13.18 -2.92
C GLY A 263 19.16 14.01 -1.67
N LEU A 264 17.94 14.54 -1.51
CA LEU A 264 17.52 15.23 -0.30
C LEU A 264 17.50 14.30 0.92
N LEU A 265 16.93 13.10 0.76
CA LEU A 265 16.87 12.08 1.82
C LEU A 265 18.28 11.61 2.22
N ALA A 266 19.12 11.26 1.26
CA ALA A 266 20.49 10.78 1.52
C ALA A 266 21.32 11.84 2.25
N ARG A 267 21.20 13.11 1.85
CA ARG A 267 21.87 14.22 2.53
C ARG A 267 21.37 14.39 3.96
N ALA A 268 20.06 14.41 4.18
CA ALA A 268 19.50 14.58 5.52
C ALA A 268 19.95 13.46 6.49
N LEU A 269 19.99 12.21 6.02
CA LEU A 269 20.55 11.10 6.79
C LEU A 269 22.03 11.31 7.12
N ALA A 270 22.81 11.80 6.14
CA ALA A 270 24.22 12.15 6.36
C ALA A 270 24.41 13.37 7.29
N ASP A 271 23.42 14.25 7.39
CA ASP A 271 23.45 15.39 8.31
C ASP A 271 22.96 15.02 9.72
N GLY A 272 22.65 13.75 9.97
CA GLY A 272 22.31 13.20 11.28
C GLY A 272 20.83 12.94 11.52
N LEU A 273 19.97 13.15 10.52
CA LEU A 273 18.56 12.79 10.60
C LEU A 273 18.41 11.26 10.70
N SER A 274 17.48 10.80 11.54
CA SER A 274 17.17 9.39 11.72
C SER A 274 16.47 8.79 10.51
N LEU A 275 16.54 7.46 10.37
CA LEU A 275 15.77 6.74 9.34
C LEU A 275 14.26 6.99 9.50
N GLU A 276 13.73 6.90 10.72
CA GLU A 276 12.32 7.21 10.96
C GLU A 276 11.97 8.66 10.64
N GLY A 277 12.83 9.62 10.99
CA GLY A 277 12.67 11.04 10.64
C GLY A 277 12.68 11.29 9.13
N ALA A 278 13.56 10.63 8.39
CA ALA A 278 13.58 10.70 6.93
C ALA A 278 12.30 10.10 6.30
N GLY A 279 11.80 8.98 6.86
CA GLY A 279 10.53 8.39 6.46
C GLY A 279 9.32 9.30 6.78
N GLU A 280 9.37 10.01 7.91
CA GLU A 280 8.37 11.01 8.30
C GLU A 280 8.35 12.21 7.37
N ALA A 281 9.53 12.75 7.06
CA ALA A 281 9.66 13.85 6.12
C ALA A 281 9.17 13.45 4.71
N LEU A 282 9.48 12.23 4.25
CA LEU A 282 8.97 11.70 2.99
C LEU A 282 7.44 11.61 2.98
N SER A 283 6.83 11.17 4.08
CA SER A 283 5.39 11.06 4.20
C SER A 283 4.69 12.42 4.20
N ALA A 284 5.21 13.40 4.94
CA ALA A 284 4.65 14.74 5.02
C ALA A 284 4.87 15.54 3.71
N GLY A 285 6.10 15.49 3.17
CA GLY A 285 6.42 16.08 1.86
C GLY A 285 5.65 15.43 0.72
N GLY A 286 5.49 14.09 0.76
CA GLY A 286 4.63 13.34 -0.16
C GLY A 286 3.17 13.79 -0.09
N SER A 287 2.63 14.04 1.10
CA SER A 287 1.27 14.60 1.22
C SER A 287 1.14 15.97 0.57
N THR A 288 2.17 16.81 0.65
CA THR A 288 2.20 18.09 -0.07
C THR A 288 2.26 17.89 -1.60
N LEU A 289 3.07 16.94 -2.07
CA LEU A 289 3.11 16.57 -3.50
C LEU A 289 1.78 16.02 -4.01
N PHE A 290 1.09 15.21 -3.19
CA PHE A 290 -0.25 14.71 -3.49
C PHE A 290 -1.26 15.85 -3.62
N LEU A 291 -1.26 16.81 -2.68
CA LEU A 291 -2.13 18.00 -2.77
C LEU A 291 -1.81 18.87 -3.99
N ARG A 292 -0.54 18.93 -4.41
CA ARG A 292 -0.12 19.62 -5.64
C ARG A 292 -0.52 18.86 -6.90
N SER A 293 -0.78 17.56 -6.82
CA SER A 293 -1.19 16.75 -7.96
C SER A 293 -2.54 17.22 -8.49
N GLN A 294 -2.61 17.51 -9.78
CA GLN A 294 -3.84 17.87 -10.48
C GLN A 294 -4.46 16.66 -11.19
N THR A 295 -4.02 15.44 -10.86
CA THR A 295 -4.57 14.19 -11.38
C THR A 295 -6.03 14.04 -10.94
N GLY A 296 -6.88 13.63 -11.88
CA GLY A 296 -8.28 13.27 -11.58
C GLY A 296 -8.50 11.78 -11.38
N ASN A 297 -7.43 10.97 -11.42
CA ASN A 297 -7.47 9.52 -11.27
C ASN A 297 -6.88 9.12 -9.91
N PRO A 298 -7.20 7.93 -9.37
CA PRO A 298 -6.83 7.55 -8.01
C PRO A 298 -5.38 7.08 -7.86
N MET A 299 -4.53 7.14 -8.90
CA MET A 299 -3.22 6.48 -8.85
C MET A 299 -2.16 7.29 -8.10
N ASP A 300 -2.30 8.61 -8.04
CA ASP A 300 -1.42 9.50 -7.28
C ASP A 300 -1.41 9.21 -5.77
N VAL A 301 -2.39 8.45 -5.25
CA VAL A 301 -2.37 7.93 -3.88
C VAL A 301 -1.12 7.07 -3.59
N HIS A 302 -0.46 6.56 -4.64
CA HIS A 302 0.80 5.82 -4.55
C HIS A 302 1.94 6.63 -3.93
N ILE A 303 1.88 7.97 -4.01
CA ILE A 303 2.77 8.86 -3.26
C ILE A 303 2.76 8.49 -1.77
N ASN A 304 1.55 8.36 -1.21
CA ASN A 304 1.34 8.13 0.22
C ASN A 304 1.39 6.65 0.59
N THR A 305 0.83 5.75 -0.22
CA THR A 305 0.90 4.29 0.05
C THR A 305 2.35 3.78 -0.06
N GLY A 306 3.11 4.32 -1.01
CA GLY A 306 4.56 4.09 -1.16
C GLY A 306 5.39 4.62 0.00
N ALA A 307 5.12 5.83 0.49
CA ALA A 307 5.81 6.35 1.67
C ALA A 307 5.47 5.54 2.94
N ASN A 308 4.20 5.13 3.09
CA ASN A 308 3.73 4.41 4.27
C ASN A 308 4.37 3.02 4.43
N THR A 309 4.51 2.27 3.34
CA THR A 309 5.20 0.96 3.34
C THR A 309 6.67 1.10 3.70
N ARG A 310 7.36 2.13 3.18
CA ARG A 310 8.76 2.41 3.50
C ARG A 310 8.93 2.74 4.98
N ARG A 311 8.08 3.60 5.55
CA ARG A 311 8.08 3.90 7.00
C ARG A 311 7.95 2.63 7.86
N TYR A 312 7.12 1.68 7.43
CA TYR A 312 7.02 0.39 8.11
C TYR A 312 8.36 -0.38 8.07
N LEU A 313 9.01 -0.48 6.90
CA LEU A 313 10.29 -1.19 6.75
C LEU A 313 11.42 -0.57 7.57
N LEU A 314 11.49 0.75 7.65
CA LEU A 314 12.54 1.45 8.40
C LEU A 314 12.55 1.06 9.89
N ARG A 315 11.37 0.73 10.44
CA ARG A 315 11.18 0.30 11.83
C ARG A 315 11.46 -1.18 12.09
N GLN A 316 11.65 -2.00 11.06
CA GLN A 316 11.83 -3.44 11.26
C GLN A 316 13.26 -3.76 11.69
N PRO A 317 13.50 -4.36 12.88
CA PRO A 317 14.84 -4.55 13.40
C PRO A 317 15.66 -5.59 12.61
N GLU A 318 15.01 -6.58 12.04
CA GLU A 318 15.67 -7.69 11.32
C GLU A 318 16.03 -7.36 9.86
N LEU A 319 15.51 -6.25 9.30
CA LEU A 319 15.85 -5.82 7.94
C LEU A 319 17.21 -5.13 7.92
N SER A 320 18.01 -5.43 6.91
CA SER A 320 19.34 -4.85 6.79
C SER A 320 19.28 -3.34 6.53
N LEU A 321 20.28 -2.59 7.00
CA LEU A 321 20.38 -1.16 6.71
C LEU A 321 20.39 -0.88 5.19
N ARG A 322 21.08 -1.73 4.42
CA ARG A 322 21.11 -1.63 2.95
C ARG A 322 19.71 -1.75 2.34
N THR A 323 18.91 -2.73 2.77
CA THR A 323 17.53 -2.90 2.28
C THR A 323 16.66 -1.71 2.66
N LYS A 324 16.78 -1.20 3.88
CA LYS A 324 16.08 0.01 4.34
C LYS A 324 16.41 1.24 3.49
N LEU A 325 17.69 1.51 3.27
CA LEU A 325 18.17 2.64 2.47
C LEU A 325 17.72 2.52 1.01
N ARG A 326 17.91 1.35 0.39
CA ARG A 326 17.45 1.13 -0.99
C ARG A 326 15.94 1.32 -1.12
N ALA A 327 15.14 0.72 -0.22
CA ALA A 327 13.69 0.87 -0.22
C ALA A 327 13.27 2.35 -0.10
N LEU A 328 13.90 3.11 0.80
CA LEU A 328 13.64 4.53 0.98
C LEU A 328 13.96 5.34 -0.28
N LEU A 329 15.14 5.13 -0.87
CA LEU A 329 15.65 5.94 -1.98
C LEU A 329 15.00 5.62 -3.34
N VAL A 330 14.41 4.43 -3.52
CA VAL A 330 13.64 4.11 -4.74
C VAL A 330 12.19 4.61 -4.71
N TRP A 331 11.75 5.35 -3.68
CA TRP A 331 10.34 5.81 -3.59
C TRP A 331 9.82 6.47 -4.87
N HIS A 332 10.63 7.35 -5.45
CA HIS A 332 10.26 8.18 -6.59
C HIS A 332 10.11 7.40 -7.92
N THR A 333 10.53 6.14 -7.99
CA THR A 333 10.65 5.43 -9.27
C THR A 333 9.36 4.75 -9.72
N GLY A 334 8.36 4.65 -8.84
CA GLY A 334 7.08 4.01 -9.14
C GLY A 334 6.38 4.70 -10.31
N PRO A 335 5.91 3.98 -11.34
CA PRO A 335 5.18 4.59 -12.45
C PRO A 335 3.98 5.43 -12.00
N GLU A 336 3.27 5.01 -10.95
CA GLU A 336 2.09 5.74 -10.45
C GLU A 336 2.50 7.01 -9.69
N VAL A 337 3.62 6.97 -8.97
CA VAL A 337 4.25 8.14 -8.37
C VAL A 337 4.74 9.12 -9.46
N LEU A 338 5.41 8.61 -10.50
CA LEU A 338 5.95 9.43 -11.59
C LEU A 338 4.85 10.03 -12.48
N MET A 339 3.69 9.38 -12.60
CA MET A 339 2.56 9.94 -13.35
C MET A 339 2.10 11.27 -12.74
N ALA A 340 2.03 11.35 -11.40
CA ALA A 340 1.63 12.57 -10.69
C ALA A 340 2.58 13.75 -10.99
N GLN A 341 3.88 13.50 -11.14
CA GLN A 341 4.88 14.53 -11.46
C GLN A 341 4.52 15.33 -12.73
N ARG A 342 3.89 14.70 -13.73
CA ARG A 342 3.53 15.35 -15.00
C ARG A 342 2.38 16.35 -14.87
N MET A 343 1.70 16.36 -13.72
CA MET A 343 0.48 17.14 -13.47
C MET A 343 0.56 17.92 -12.17
N LEU A 344 1.76 18.30 -11.73
CA LEU A 344 1.91 19.11 -10.52
C LEU A 344 1.50 20.57 -10.78
N ALA A 345 0.75 21.13 -9.85
CA ALA A 345 0.64 22.57 -9.72
C ALA A 345 2.04 23.18 -9.49
N PRO A 346 2.34 24.33 -10.11
CA PRO A 346 3.64 25.00 -9.94
C PRO A 346 3.87 25.43 -8.49
N ASP A 347 2.79 25.85 -7.82
CA ASP A 347 2.81 26.34 -6.44
C ASP A 347 2.27 25.31 -5.44
N VAL A 348 2.49 25.58 -4.15
CA VAL A 348 1.95 24.77 -3.05
C VAL A 348 0.43 24.81 -3.06
N GLN A 349 -0.19 23.68 -2.74
CA GLN A 349 -1.65 23.51 -2.67
C GLN A 349 -2.07 23.04 -1.27
N PRO A 350 -3.25 23.46 -0.79
CA PRO A 350 -4.16 24.43 -1.42
C PRO A 350 -3.57 25.85 -1.50
N GLU A 351 -3.97 26.62 -2.51
CA GLU A 351 -3.55 28.02 -2.72
C GLU A 351 -3.76 28.86 -1.43
N PRO A 352 -2.72 29.46 -0.84
CA PRO A 352 -2.85 30.20 0.42
C PRO A 352 -3.87 31.33 0.37
N GLU A 353 -3.93 32.05 -0.76
CA GLU A 353 -4.92 33.12 -0.99
C GLU A 353 -6.36 32.58 -1.02
N ARG A 354 -6.57 31.40 -1.60
CA ARG A 354 -7.87 30.73 -1.61
C ARG A 354 -8.31 30.39 -0.19
N VAL A 355 -7.41 29.84 0.63
CA VAL A 355 -7.69 29.51 2.03
C VAL A 355 -7.99 30.79 2.84
N ALA A 356 -7.21 31.86 2.63
CA ALA A 356 -7.41 33.14 3.30
C ALA A 356 -8.74 33.83 2.93
N ALA A 357 -9.25 33.61 1.71
CA ALA A 357 -10.52 34.14 1.25
C ALA A 357 -11.75 33.40 1.84
N LEU A 358 -11.56 32.23 2.48
CA LEU A 358 -12.65 31.48 3.09
C LEU A 358 -13.19 32.20 4.33
N ARG A 359 -14.52 32.31 4.41
CA ARG A 359 -15.17 32.77 5.66
C ARG A 359 -14.83 31.81 6.80
N PRO A 360 -14.45 32.29 7.99
CA PRO A 360 -14.32 31.45 9.17
C PRO A 360 -15.62 30.69 9.45
N ARG A 361 -15.50 29.43 9.85
CA ARG A 361 -16.60 28.51 10.13
C ARG A 361 -16.28 27.70 11.36
N ALA A 362 -17.30 27.28 12.11
CA ALA A 362 -17.10 26.36 13.22
C ALA A 362 -16.70 24.96 12.72
N GLN A 363 -16.16 24.14 13.62
CA GLN A 363 -15.67 22.79 13.29
C GLN A 363 -16.72 21.93 12.57
N ASN A 364 -17.95 21.89 13.08
CA ASN A 364 -19.00 21.04 12.51
C ASN A 364 -19.48 21.55 11.14
N ASP A 365 -19.62 22.87 11.00
CA ASP A 365 -20.01 23.50 9.72
C ASP A 365 -18.97 23.20 8.63
N LEU A 366 -17.67 23.19 8.96
CA LEU A 366 -16.62 22.79 8.01
C LEU A 366 -16.74 21.33 7.59
N LEU A 367 -17.00 20.42 8.53
CA LEU A 367 -17.13 19.00 8.22
C LEU A 367 -18.34 18.74 7.32
N ASP A 368 -19.45 19.43 7.57
CA ASP A 368 -20.66 19.31 6.76
C ASP A 368 -20.47 19.95 5.37
N ASP A 369 -19.78 21.08 5.26
CA ASP A 369 -19.44 21.71 3.98
C ASP A 369 -18.50 20.82 3.14
N ILE A 370 -17.46 20.25 3.75
CA ILE A 370 -16.54 19.31 3.08
C ILE A 370 -17.31 18.10 2.56
N GLU A 371 -18.18 17.51 3.38
CA GLU A 371 -18.98 16.36 3.00
C GLU A 371 -19.96 16.68 1.86
N ALA A 372 -20.70 17.78 1.98
CA ALA A 372 -21.66 18.21 0.98
C ALA A 372 -20.99 18.50 -0.37
N LEU A 373 -19.77 19.03 -0.34
CA LEU A 373 -18.98 19.28 -1.55
C LEU A 373 -18.51 17.97 -2.19
N ILE A 374 -17.92 17.06 -1.42
CA ILE A 374 -17.45 15.77 -1.93
C ILE A 374 -18.63 14.94 -2.48
N ALA A 375 -19.79 14.97 -1.83
CA ALA A 375 -20.98 14.25 -2.28
C ALA A 375 -21.50 14.69 -3.67
N ARG A 376 -21.15 15.92 -4.10
CA ARG A 376 -21.54 16.43 -5.42
C ARG A 376 -20.58 16.02 -6.54
N LEU A 377 -19.37 15.56 -6.19
CA LEU A 377 -18.37 15.15 -7.18
C LEU A 377 -18.86 13.96 -8.02
N PRO A 378 -18.42 13.86 -9.29
CA PRO A 378 -18.78 12.73 -10.15
C PRO A 378 -18.15 11.44 -9.62
N VAL A 379 -18.93 10.36 -9.65
CA VAL A 379 -18.51 9.01 -9.24
C VAL A 379 -19.08 7.98 -10.22
N GLY A 380 -18.43 6.81 -10.33
CA GLY A 380 -18.91 5.70 -11.15
C GLY A 380 -19.12 6.09 -12.61
N GLU A 381 -20.32 5.87 -13.13
CA GLU A 381 -20.69 6.15 -14.52
C GLU A 381 -20.66 7.65 -14.89
N ARG A 382 -20.61 8.55 -13.89
CA ARG A 382 -20.47 9.99 -14.09
C ARG A 382 -19.02 10.42 -14.34
N LEU A 383 -18.05 9.51 -14.24
CA LEU A 383 -16.65 9.81 -14.49
C LEU A 383 -16.37 10.08 -15.98
N PRO A 384 -15.30 10.82 -16.31
CA PRO A 384 -14.94 11.10 -17.70
C PRO A 384 -14.71 9.80 -18.49
N LYS A 385 -15.16 9.74 -19.75
CA LYS A 385 -14.96 8.55 -20.61
C LYS A 385 -13.57 8.46 -21.25
N GLY A 386 -12.68 9.42 -20.97
CA GLY A 386 -11.34 9.51 -21.55
C GLY A 386 -10.31 8.60 -20.87
N ASN A 387 -9.10 8.54 -21.42
CA ASN A 387 -7.97 7.83 -20.80
C ASN A 387 -7.67 8.39 -19.39
N LEU A 388 -7.51 7.53 -18.38
CA LEU A 388 -7.22 7.91 -16.99
C LEU A 388 -6.03 8.88 -16.87
N ALA A 389 -5.01 8.75 -17.72
CA ALA A 389 -3.84 9.63 -17.73
C ALA A 389 -4.15 11.10 -18.10
N THR A 390 -5.30 11.35 -18.75
CA THR A 390 -5.75 12.70 -19.12
C THR A 390 -6.72 13.30 -18.11
N TRP A 391 -7.16 12.54 -17.11
CA TRP A 391 -8.11 13.05 -16.11
C TRP A 391 -7.43 14.11 -15.24
N ARG A 392 -8.18 15.16 -14.92
CA ARG A 392 -7.72 16.27 -14.08
C ARG A 392 -8.69 16.48 -12.93
N SER A 393 -8.17 16.83 -11.77
CA SER A 393 -8.96 17.25 -10.62
C SER A 393 -9.77 18.50 -10.99
N THR A 394 -11.05 18.54 -10.63
CA THR A 394 -11.89 19.72 -10.85
C THR A 394 -11.64 20.80 -9.79
N ASP A 395 -12.16 22.01 -9.98
CA ASP A 395 -11.98 23.08 -8.99
C ASP A 395 -12.67 22.78 -7.65
N GLU A 396 -13.74 21.97 -7.68
CA GLU A 396 -14.42 21.49 -6.47
C GLU A 396 -13.49 20.65 -5.58
N VAL A 397 -12.56 19.88 -6.17
CA VAL A 397 -11.54 19.13 -5.41
C VAL A 397 -10.60 20.11 -4.71
N LYS A 398 -10.16 21.16 -5.39
CA LYS A 398 -9.33 22.22 -4.79
C LYS A 398 -10.06 22.95 -3.67
N GLN A 399 -11.36 23.20 -3.85
CA GLN A 399 -12.21 23.81 -2.83
C GLN A 399 -12.35 22.91 -1.60
N ALA A 400 -12.54 21.60 -1.78
CA ALA A 400 -12.58 20.64 -0.66
C ALA A 400 -11.25 20.62 0.11
N ALA A 401 -10.12 20.62 -0.62
CA ALA A 401 -8.80 20.69 -0.02
C ALA A 401 -8.58 22.01 0.75
N ALA A 402 -9.04 23.15 0.21
CA ALA A 402 -8.96 24.44 0.90
C ALA A 402 -9.79 24.48 2.19
N LEU A 403 -10.99 23.90 2.21
CA LEU A 403 -11.80 23.75 3.43
C LEU A 403 -11.09 22.85 4.47
N ALA A 404 -10.45 21.76 4.03
CA ALA A 404 -9.66 20.90 4.91
C ALA A 404 -8.43 21.65 5.46
N GLN A 405 -7.78 22.51 4.67
CA GLN A 405 -6.69 23.35 5.15
C GLN A 405 -7.17 24.41 6.14
N GLN A 406 -8.34 25.01 5.93
CA GLN A 406 -8.96 25.91 6.91
C GLN A 406 -9.24 25.17 8.24
N TYR A 407 -9.71 23.92 8.17
CA TYR A 407 -9.91 23.08 9.34
C TYR A 407 -8.61 22.86 10.12
N ALA A 408 -7.52 22.53 9.43
CA ALA A 408 -6.20 22.37 10.06
C ALA A 408 -5.68 23.68 10.65
N ASN A 409 -5.78 24.80 9.92
CA ASN A 409 -5.33 26.13 10.38
C ASN A 409 -6.09 26.63 11.61
N ALA A 410 -7.35 26.20 11.78
CA ALA A 410 -8.17 26.54 12.93
C ALA A 410 -7.82 25.72 14.19
N GLY A 411 -6.90 24.74 14.09
CA GLY A 411 -6.50 23.89 15.22
C GLY A 411 -7.61 22.95 15.70
N TYR A 412 -8.55 22.59 14.81
CA TYR A 412 -9.63 21.66 15.12
C TYR A 412 -9.14 20.21 15.24
N ALA A 413 -9.93 19.38 15.93
CA ALA A 413 -9.54 18.02 16.28
C ALA A 413 -9.40 17.12 15.04
N PRO A 414 -8.20 16.61 14.71
CA PRO A 414 -7.97 15.85 13.48
C PRO A 414 -8.80 14.56 13.41
N GLU A 415 -9.13 13.95 14.55
CA GLU A 415 -9.90 12.71 14.63
C GLU A 415 -11.29 12.87 14.02
N ALA A 416 -11.92 14.03 14.18
CA ALA A 416 -13.26 14.29 13.64
C ALA A 416 -13.23 14.42 12.10
N LEU A 417 -12.19 15.07 11.55
CA LEU A 417 -11.96 15.13 10.10
C LEU A 417 -11.66 13.74 9.53
N ILE A 418 -10.75 12.98 10.17
CA ILE A 418 -10.41 11.61 9.76
C ILE A 418 -11.65 10.71 9.77
N ALA A 419 -12.48 10.79 10.82
CA ALA A 419 -13.71 10.02 10.90
C ALA A 419 -14.70 10.40 9.80
N ARG A 420 -14.87 11.70 9.48
CA ARG A 420 -15.74 12.17 8.40
C ARG A 420 -15.24 11.67 7.03
N LEU A 421 -13.95 11.85 6.74
CA LEU A 421 -13.35 11.38 5.48
C LEU A 421 -13.42 9.85 5.35
N GLY A 422 -13.22 9.11 6.44
CA GLY A 422 -13.37 7.66 6.47
C GLY A 422 -14.82 7.23 6.17
N LYS A 423 -15.82 7.92 6.73
CA LYS A 423 -17.24 7.65 6.39
C LYS A 423 -17.49 7.90 4.90
N ILE A 424 -16.97 8.98 4.34
CA ILE A 424 -17.13 9.33 2.93
C ILE A 424 -16.48 8.27 2.02
N ALA A 425 -15.25 7.86 2.32
CA ALA A 425 -14.51 6.85 1.55
C ALA A 425 -15.22 5.48 1.54
N CYS A 426 -15.99 5.17 2.59
CA CYS A 426 -16.70 3.91 2.73
C CYS A 426 -18.16 3.96 2.28
N ARG A 427 -18.62 5.03 1.64
CA ARG A 427 -19.95 5.09 1.04
C ARG A 427 -20.03 4.19 -0.19
N ASP A 428 -21.15 3.53 -0.35
CA ASP A 428 -21.59 2.99 -1.63
C ASP A 428 -22.23 4.14 -2.41
N ASN A 429 -21.90 4.31 -3.69
CA ASN A 429 -22.49 5.34 -4.56
C ASN A 429 -23.33 4.70 -5.64
#